data_AF-A0A1L9NQD6-F1
#
_entry.id   AF-A0A1L9NQD6-F1
#
_cell.length_a   1.000
_cell.length_b   1.000
_cell.length_c   1.000
_cell.angle_alpha   90.00
_cell.angle_beta   90.00
_cell.angle_gamma   90.00
#
_symmetry.space_group_name_H-M   'P 1'
#
loop_
_entity.id
_entity.type
_entity.pdbx_description
1 polymer ?
#
loop_
_entity_poly.entity_id
_entity_poly.type
_entity_poly.pdbx_seq_one_letter_code
_entity_poly.pdbx_strand_id
1 'polypeptide(L)'
;MIHHIRGPAYKCHRTNSTQRNKHQRTAGFAPISSPLNLDPTPAFPIGIGFKMLQSLSCREFQACAFTSIAFKDREELQSSGALLLPSEDLRGLLLQSYLRWVHPLVPVLEIPNLFQRLLESDDRQFPHPLLYQAVLYAGSSYVDPLELQAAGHPSRDTIGRVIRERARMLYNLSVERNPIVMTQALILLSIRENLSEASLSESRYWIRHALSVAIGAGLLDPTDEPVNQNTEYLCTISSSLRERLVWSLYTADLTISLALDAPFQIKRPPSLNCQFVPDVFSVFDRAIINATFCPTSEGPASESISEPPYHAKLCGILIERSKLIRCMYRLLYTVDLDRRTRDALDDGMKPAILLWKMQHLDPALVTSVEARLKRWLENLPASVRYSAQWTLIEHSRQSKEFTLCVHRGALYILYLTYLLALYNGKMARTPTYSESLVRRARQVAAEIVQTWAGLAETQAIEFLPSYCFLSLNLAREVYTQHSGGCTNSEDWYAMWAIRSCDAFLAQGFHRTGDV
;
A
#
# COMPACT_ATOMS: atom_id res chain seq x y z
N MET A 1 22.67 -35.05 67.75
CA MET A 1 21.30 -34.54 67.53
C MET A 1 21.24 -33.89 66.16
N ILE A 2 20.82 -34.65 65.16
CA ILE A 2 20.57 -34.18 63.79
C ILE A 2 19.14 -34.64 63.49
N HIS A 3 18.24 -33.71 63.15
CA HIS A 3 16.91 -34.04 62.66
C HIS A 3 16.75 -33.53 61.22
N HIS A 4 16.37 -34.50 60.38
CA HIS A 4 15.78 -34.50 59.04
C HIS A 4 14.83 -33.30 58.72
N ILE A 5 14.47 -32.99 57.46
CA ILE A 5 13.49 -33.77 56.65
C ILE A 5 13.39 -33.24 55.18
N ARG A 6 13.59 -34.18 54.22
CA ARG A 6 12.88 -34.54 52.95
C ARG A 6 12.45 -33.52 51.87
N GLY A 7 13.08 -33.65 50.68
CA GLY A 7 12.60 -34.18 49.36
C GLY A 7 11.29 -33.69 48.69
N PRO A 8 10.93 -34.13 47.44
CA PRO A 8 11.61 -35.07 46.53
C PRO A 8 11.63 -34.66 45.01
N ALA A 9 12.11 -35.60 44.18
CA ALA A 9 12.39 -35.58 42.74
C ALA A 9 11.29 -36.20 41.85
N TYR A 10 11.33 -35.94 40.54
CA TYR A 10 10.78 -36.80 39.46
C TYR A 10 11.67 -36.67 38.20
N LYS A 11 12.51 -37.66 37.84
CA LYS A 11 12.30 -38.94 37.11
C LYS A 11 11.87 -38.81 35.65
N CYS A 12 12.86 -39.08 34.79
CA CYS A 12 12.79 -39.37 33.37
C CYS A 12 12.24 -40.80 33.14
N HIS A 13 11.25 -40.95 32.26
CA HIS A 13 10.86 -42.25 31.72
C HIS A 13 10.80 -42.19 30.18
N ARG A 14 11.78 -42.85 29.56
CA ARG A 14 11.67 -43.47 28.23
C ARG A 14 10.77 -44.69 28.34
N THR A 15 9.79 -44.81 27.46
CA THR A 15 9.24 -46.10 27.04
C THR A 15 9.20 -46.18 25.52
N ASN A 16 9.50 -47.38 25.05
CA ASN A 16 9.88 -47.73 23.69
C ASN A 16 8.69 -47.88 22.73
N SER A 17 8.99 -47.52 21.48
CA SER A 17 8.58 -48.14 20.21
C SER A 17 7.31 -48.98 20.15
N THR A 18 6.39 -48.56 19.27
CA THR A 18 5.63 -49.48 18.42
C THR A 18 5.66 -48.97 16.99
N GLN A 19 6.31 -49.76 16.11
CA GLN A 19 6.28 -49.62 14.66
C GLN A 19 4.84 -49.74 14.16
N ARG A 20 4.40 -48.82 13.30
CA ARG A 20 3.28 -49.08 12.38
C ARG A 20 3.50 -48.39 11.04
N ASN A 21 3.87 -49.23 10.09
CA ASN A 21 3.58 -49.23 8.65
C ASN A 21 3.72 -47.92 7.86
N LYS A 22 4.80 -47.89 7.09
CA LYS A 22 4.95 -47.15 5.83
C LYS A 22 3.79 -47.49 4.89
N HIS A 23 2.94 -46.52 4.60
CA HIS A 23 2.23 -46.44 3.33
C HIS A 23 2.71 -45.17 2.64
N GLN A 24 3.55 -45.37 1.62
CA GLN A 24 3.82 -44.39 0.59
C GLN A 24 2.49 -44.00 -0.07
N ARG A 25 1.98 -42.83 0.27
CA ARG A 25 1.02 -42.11 -0.56
C ARG A 25 1.79 -41.02 -1.29
N THR A 26 2.05 -41.28 -2.56
CA THR A 26 2.31 -40.25 -3.57
C THR A 26 1.12 -39.29 -3.59
N ALA A 27 1.26 -38.14 -2.93
CA ALA A 27 0.29 -37.05 -3.05
C ALA A 27 0.57 -36.34 -4.38
N GLY A 28 -0.16 -36.73 -5.41
CA GLY A 28 -0.29 -35.94 -6.64
C GLY A 28 -0.87 -34.58 -6.29
N PHE A 29 -0.32 -33.53 -6.90
CA PHE A 29 -0.87 -32.20 -6.86
C PHE A 29 -2.34 -32.24 -7.31
N ALA A 30 -3.24 -31.82 -6.42
CA ALA A 30 -4.63 -31.56 -6.80
C ALA A 30 -4.66 -30.31 -7.69
N PRO A 31 -5.43 -30.31 -8.79
CA PRO A 31 -5.62 -29.11 -9.60
C PRO A 31 -6.31 -28.05 -8.74
N ILE A 32 -5.87 -26.80 -8.93
CA ILE A 32 -6.48 -25.59 -8.37
C ILE A 32 -7.98 -25.70 -8.57
N SER A 33 -8.72 -25.76 -7.47
CA SER A 33 -10.19 -25.80 -7.49
C SER A 33 -10.71 -24.59 -8.26
N SER A 34 -11.65 -24.86 -9.17
CA SER A 34 -12.37 -23.92 -10.02
C SER A 34 -12.76 -22.62 -9.31
N PRO A 35 -12.83 -21.48 -10.04
CA PRO A 35 -13.22 -20.22 -9.44
C PRO A 35 -14.63 -20.35 -8.86
N LEU A 36 -14.76 -20.03 -7.58
CA LEU A 36 -16.06 -19.85 -6.92
C LEU A 36 -16.88 -18.84 -7.74
N ASN A 37 -18.12 -19.21 -8.06
CA ASN A 37 -19.11 -18.39 -8.74
C ASN A 37 -19.10 -16.97 -8.16
N LEU A 38 -18.66 -16.01 -8.95
CA LEU A 38 -18.90 -14.59 -8.74
C LEU A 38 -20.37 -14.33 -9.10
N ASP A 39 -21.13 -13.71 -8.20
CA ASP A 39 -22.37 -13.05 -8.60
C ASP A 39 -22.06 -12.02 -9.70
N PRO A 40 -22.83 -11.98 -10.80
CA PRO A 40 -22.63 -11.00 -11.85
C PRO A 40 -22.98 -9.62 -11.30
N THR A 41 -21.97 -8.79 -11.04
CA THR A 41 -22.16 -7.35 -10.87
C THR A 41 -22.64 -6.77 -12.20
N PRO A 42 -23.59 -5.82 -12.19
CA PRO A 42 -24.28 -5.38 -13.40
C PRO A 42 -23.28 -4.76 -14.39
N ALA A 43 -23.30 -5.28 -15.62
CA ALA A 43 -22.54 -4.76 -16.74
C ALA A 43 -23.02 -3.33 -17.05
N PHE A 44 -22.25 -2.32 -16.64
CA PHE A 44 -22.44 -0.94 -17.10
C PHE A 44 -21.90 -0.78 -18.53
N PRO A 45 -22.39 0.19 -19.32
CA PRO A 45 -22.06 0.28 -20.75
C PRO A 45 -20.61 0.72 -20.95
N ILE A 46 -19.73 -0.27 -21.16
CA ILE A 46 -18.28 -0.16 -21.44
C ILE A 46 -17.98 0.51 -22.80
N GLY A 47 -19.01 0.86 -23.59
CA GLY A 47 -18.89 1.06 -25.05
C GLY A 47 -18.12 2.27 -25.56
N ILE A 48 -18.01 3.38 -24.80
CA ILE A 48 -17.46 4.64 -25.34
C ILE A 48 -15.96 4.79 -25.04
N GLY A 49 -15.53 4.57 -23.79
CA GLY A 49 -14.11 4.65 -23.42
C GLY A 49 -13.25 3.52 -24.00
N PHE A 50 -13.85 2.33 -24.16
CA PHE A 50 -13.17 1.14 -24.69
C PHE A 50 -12.81 1.28 -26.18
N LYS A 51 -13.72 1.84 -26.99
CA LYS A 51 -13.45 2.16 -28.41
C LYS A 51 -12.36 3.23 -28.58
N MET A 52 -12.31 4.19 -27.66
CA MET A 52 -11.37 5.32 -27.74
C MET A 52 -9.92 4.90 -27.48
N LEU A 53 -9.68 4.01 -26.50
CA LEU A 53 -8.34 3.46 -26.24
C LEU A 53 -7.96 2.32 -27.20
N GLN A 54 -8.93 1.66 -27.85
CA GLN A 54 -8.66 0.81 -29.01
C GLN A 54 -8.18 1.66 -30.20
N SER A 55 -8.79 2.82 -30.47
CA SER A 55 -8.33 3.72 -31.53
C SER A 55 -6.98 4.40 -31.25
N LEU A 56 -6.53 4.40 -30.00
CA LEU A 56 -5.22 4.91 -29.58
C LEU A 56 -4.19 3.78 -29.39
N SER A 57 -4.55 2.51 -29.63
CA SER A 57 -3.63 1.37 -29.54
C SER A 57 -3.12 0.99 -30.92
N CYS A 58 -1.81 0.80 -31.05
CA CYS A 58 -1.19 0.41 -32.32
C CYS A 58 -0.55 -0.99 -32.30
N ARG A 59 -0.50 -1.66 -31.15
CA ARG A 59 0.34 -2.87 -30.94
C ARG A 59 -0.25 -3.85 -29.92
N GLU A 60 0.02 -5.13 -30.11
CA GLU A 60 -0.32 -6.23 -29.20
C GLU A 60 0.93 -6.95 -28.70
N PHE A 61 0.84 -7.56 -27.51
CA PHE A 61 1.85 -8.52 -27.05
C PHE A 61 1.99 -9.69 -28.02
N GLN A 62 3.23 -10.12 -28.28
CA GLN A 62 3.50 -11.23 -29.18
C GLN A 62 3.11 -12.58 -28.57
N ALA A 63 2.59 -13.47 -29.42
CA ALA A 63 2.12 -14.81 -29.05
C ALA A 63 3.15 -15.68 -28.31
N CYS A 64 4.45 -15.41 -28.49
CA CYS A 64 5.53 -16.09 -27.80
C CYS A 64 5.46 -15.96 -26.26
N ALA A 65 4.82 -14.91 -25.74
CA ALA A 65 4.67 -14.69 -24.30
C ALA A 65 3.60 -15.59 -23.64
N PHE A 66 2.78 -16.32 -24.41
CA PHE A 66 1.65 -17.10 -23.89
C PHE A 66 1.39 -18.40 -24.66
N THR A 67 2.47 -19.04 -25.13
CA THR A 67 2.43 -20.26 -25.97
C THR A 67 1.76 -21.48 -25.34
N SER A 68 1.54 -21.47 -24.03
CA SER A 68 0.95 -22.59 -23.29
C SER A 68 -0.53 -22.40 -22.91
N ILE A 69 -1.17 -21.34 -23.42
CA ILE A 69 -2.61 -21.07 -23.23
C ILE A 69 -3.44 -21.83 -24.28
N ALA A 70 -4.60 -22.37 -23.86
CA ALA A 70 -5.54 -23.06 -24.73
C ALA A 70 -6.04 -22.15 -25.88
N PHE A 71 -6.38 -22.74 -27.02
CA PHE A 71 -6.76 -21.98 -28.22
C PHE A 71 -7.97 -21.05 -27.98
N LYS A 72 -9.00 -21.55 -27.29
CA LYS A 72 -10.22 -20.79 -26.95
C LYS A 72 -9.92 -19.55 -26.11
N ASP A 73 -9.05 -19.69 -25.11
CA ASP A 73 -8.65 -18.59 -24.24
C ASP A 73 -7.84 -17.53 -25.01
N ARG A 74 -7.12 -17.91 -26.07
CA ARG A 74 -6.43 -16.94 -26.94
C ARG A 74 -7.38 -16.10 -27.77
N GLU A 75 -8.41 -16.70 -28.36
CA GLU A 75 -9.44 -15.94 -29.10
C GLU A 75 -10.19 -14.98 -28.17
N GLU A 76 -10.45 -15.40 -26.93
CA GLU A 76 -11.05 -14.56 -25.91
C GLU A 76 -10.12 -13.39 -25.50
N LEU A 77 -8.82 -13.63 -25.32
CA LEU A 77 -7.83 -12.58 -25.06
C LEU A 77 -7.71 -11.56 -26.19
N GLN A 78 -7.77 -12.02 -27.44
CA GLN A 78 -7.71 -11.16 -28.62
C GLN A 78 -8.99 -10.34 -28.79
N SER A 79 -10.15 -10.98 -28.75
CA SER A 79 -11.45 -10.31 -28.90
C SER A 79 -11.75 -9.32 -27.76
N SER A 80 -11.26 -9.59 -26.55
CA SER A 80 -11.33 -8.68 -25.40
C SER A 80 -10.29 -7.56 -25.43
N GLY A 81 -9.32 -7.58 -26.36
CA GLY A 81 -8.25 -6.59 -26.41
C GLY A 81 -7.33 -6.60 -25.19
N ALA A 82 -7.29 -7.69 -24.42
CA ALA A 82 -6.44 -7.83 -23.24
C ALA A 82 -4.94 -7.73 -23.56
N LEU A 83 -4.58 -8.08 -24.79
CA LEU A 83 -3.21 -8.06 -25.31
C LEU A 83 -2.80 -6.70 -25.89
N LEU A 84 -3.72 -5.73 -25.97
CA LEU A 84 -3.44 -4.42 -26.54
C LEU A 84 -2.57 -3.57 -25.60
N LEU A 85 -1.59 -2.91 -26.20
CA LEU A 85 -0.72 -1.92 -25.57
C LEU A 85 -1.28 -0.51 -25.83
N PRO A 86 -1.24 0.41 -24.85
CA PRO A 86 -1.53 1.83 -25.11
C PRO A 86 -0.59 2.43 -26.16
N SER A 87 -0.93 3.60 -26.71
CA SER A 87 0.00 4.40 -27.52
C SER A 87 1.31 4.64 -26.78
N GLU A 88 2.39 4.80 -27.53
CA GLU A 88 3.73 5.02 -26.99
C GLU A 88 3.81 6.23 -26.04
N ASP A 89 3.18 7.34 -26.41
CA ASP A 89 3.13 8.56 -25.60
C ASP A 89 2.43 8.32 -24.24
N LEU A 90 1.22 7.77 -24.27
CA LEU A 90 0.46 7.40 -23.07
C LEU A 90 1.26 6.42 -22.20
N ARG A 91 1.84 5.38 -22.80
CA ARG A 91 2.66 4.41 -22.09
C ARG A 91 3.84 5.08 -21.37
N GLY A 92 4.51 6.03 -22.02
CA GLY A 92 5.58 6.82 -21.41
C GLY A 92 5.11 7.56 -20.16
N LEU A 93 3.99 8.28 -20.24
CA LEU A 93 3.40 9.01 -19.12
C LEU A 93 3.03 8.08 -17.94
N LEU A 94 2.43 6.93 -18.25
CA LEU A 94 2.03 5.93 -17.24
C LEU A 94 3.24 5.32 -16.52
N LEU A 95 4.27 4.92 -17.28
CA LEU A 95 5.51 4.36 -16.71
C LEU A 95 6.25 5.40 -15.85
N GLN A 96 6.34 6.64 -16.33
CA GLN A 96 6.94 7.74 -15.57
C GLN A 96 6.21 7.96 -14.24
N SER A 97 4.88 7.92 -14.28
CA SER A 97 4.03 8.08 -13.10
C SER A 97 4.20 6.93 -12.11
N TYR A 98 4.26 5.69 -12.58
CA TYR A 98 4.56 4.52 -11.76
C TYR A 98 5.90 4.66 -11.02
N LEU A 99 6.96 4.97 -11.75
CA LEU A 99 8.32 5.09 -11.20
C LEU A 99 8.44 6.23 -10.20
N ARG A 100 7.69 7.31 -10.42
CA ARG A 100 7.72 8.51 -9.59
C ARG A 100 6.93 8.35 -8.29
N TRP A 101 5.71 7.82 -8.37
CA TRP A 101 4.74 7.87 -7.27
C TRP A 101 4.53 6.54 -6.58
N VAL A 102 4.61 5.43 -7.33
CA VAL A 102 4.23 4.11 -6.85
C VAL A 102 5.46 3.33 -6.40
N HIS A 103 6.42 3.13 -7.30
CA HIS A 103 7.60 2.32 -7.07
C HIS A 103 8.36 2.67 -5.78
N PRO A 104 8.56 3.96 -5.42
CA PRO A 104 9.34 4.30 -4.23
C PRO A 104 8.68 3.85 -2.92
N LEU A 105 7.37 3.63 -2.92
CA LEU A 105 6.61 3.19 -1.75
C LEU A 105 6.18 1.71 -1.84
N VAL A 106 6.20 1.15 -3.05
CA VAL A 106 5.80 -0.23 -3.36
C VAL A 106 6.83 -0.84 -4.32
N PRO A 107 8.08 -1.09 -3.86
CA PRO A 107 9.21 -1.46 -4.73
C PRO A 107 9.20 -2.95 -5.09
N VAL A 108 8.13 -3.40 -5.73
CA VAL A 108 7.90 -4.82 -6.07
C VAL A 108 8.70 -5.30 -7.29
N LEU A 109 9.41 -4.42 -7.99
CA LEU A 109 10.15 -4.73 -9.22
C LEU A 109 11.64 -4.44 -9.09
N GLU A 110 12.46 -5.19 -9.84
CA GLU A 110 13.85 -4.83 -10.12
C GLU A 110 13.86 -3.89 -11.33
N ILE A 111 14.01 -2.60 -11.06
CA ILE A 111 13.91 -1.53 -12.05
C ILE A 111 14.90 -1.69 -13.21
N PRO A 112 16.18 -2.08 -13.00
CA PRO A 112 17.08 -2.34 -14.12
C PRO A 112 16.55 -3.42 -15.08
N ASN A 113 16.00 -4.51 -14.55
CA ASN A 113 15.43 -5.60 -15.35
C ASN A 113 14.17 -5.16 -16.12
N LEU A 114 13.35 -4.30 -15.51
CA LEU A 114 12.20 -3.70 -16.16
C LEU A 114 12.65 -2.77 -17.29
N PHE A 115 13.55 -1.83 -17.01
CA PHE A 115 14.02 -0.85 -17.99
C PHE A 115 14.76 -1.47 -19.15
N GLN A 116 15.65 -2.43 -18.91
CA GLN A 116 16.35 -3.14 -19.98
C GLN A 116 15.36 -3.73 -20.98
N ARG A 117 14.28 -4.35 -20.47
CA ARG A 117 13.23 -4.97 -21.30
C ARG A 117 12.26 -3.98 -21.93
N LEU A 118 12.12 -2.77 -21.39
CA LEU A 118 11.21 -1.74 -21.90
C LEU A 118 11.89 -0.76 -22.88
N LEU A 119 13.18 -0.49 -22.69
CA LEU A 119 13.95 0.51 -23.44
C LEU A 119 14.85 -0.11 -24.51
N GLU A 120 15.42 -1.29 -24.27
CA GLU A 120 16.35 -1.93 -25.23
C GLU A 120 15.65 -2.97 -26.11
N SER A 121 14.44 -3.40 -25.74
CA SER A 121 13.68 -4.46 -26.43
C SER A 121 12.29 -3.98 -26.85
N ASP A 122 11.75 -4.63 -27.88
CA ASP A 122 10.36 -4.42 -28.31
C ASP A 122 9.42 -4.86 -27.19
N ASP A 123 8.70 -3.92 -26.61
CA ASP A 123 7.87 -4.15 -25.43
C ASP A 123 6.73 -5.15 -25.66
N ARG A 124 6.38 -5.40 -26.94
CA ARG A 124 5.53 -6.52 -27.35
C ARG A 124 6.07 -7.89 -26.95
N GLN A 125 7.39 -8.01 -26.72
CA GLN A 125 8.06 -9.24 -26.32
C GLN A 125 8.15 -9.40 -24.80
N PHE A 126 7.59 -8.47 -24.02
CA PHE A 126 7.62 -8.57 -22.58
C PHE A 126 6.95 -9.87 -22.12
N PRO A 127 7.65 -10.75 -21.38
CA PRO A 127 7.20 -12.12 -21.13
C PRO A 127 6.05 -12.24 -20.13
N HIS A 128 5.72 -11.15 -19.43
CA HIS A 128 4.70 -11.13 -18.38
C HIS A 128 3.62 -10.07 -18.66
N PRO A 129 2.71 -10.29 -19.63
CA PRO A 129 1.67 -9.32 -20.00
C PRO A 129 0.83 -8.83 -18.82
N LEU A 130 0.50 -9.72 -17.89
CA LEU A 130 -0.27 -9.37 -16.68
C LEU A 130 0.48 -8.34 -15.83
N LEU A 131 1.77 -8.59 -15.57
CA LEU A 131 2.58 -7.68 -14.78
C LEU A 131 2.72 -6.32 -15.47
N TYR A 132 2.92 -6.33 -16.78
CA TYR A 132 3.03 -5.11 -17.56
C TYR A 132 1.77 -4.25 -17.46
N GLN A 133 0.59 -4.85 -17.70
CA GLN A 133 -0.69 -4.13 -17.55
C GLN A 133 -0.86 -3.63 -16.11
N ALA A 134 -0.45 -4.40 -15.10
CA ALA A 134 -0.52 -3.98 -13.70
C ALA A 134 0.40 -2.78 -13.39
N VAL A 135 1.59 -2.70 -13.98
CA VAL A 135 2.48 -1.53 -13.88
C VAL A 135 1.83 -0.29 -14.48
N LEU A 136 1.29 -0.41 -15.70
CA LEU A 136 0.61 0.70 -16.35
C LEU A 136 -0.63 1.15 -15.58
N TYR A 137 -1.38 0.19 -15.03
CA TYR A 137 -2.55 0.47 -14.20
C TYR A 137 -2.16 1.24 -12.93
N ALA A 138 -1.14 0.79 -12.21
CA ALA A 138 -0.66 1.50 -11.03
C ALA A 138 -0.19 2.92 -11.38
N GLY A 139 0.50 3.09 -12.51
CA GLY A 139 0.89 4.41 -13.02
C GLY A 139 -0.30 5.31 -13.39
N SER A 140 -1.37 4.74 -13.95
CA SER A 140 -2.59 5.48 -14.34
C SER A 140 -3.29 6.15 -13.18
N SER A 141 -3.08 5.66 -11.95
CA SER A 141 -3.62 6.29 -10.75
C SER A 141 -2.97 7.65 -10.48
N TYR A 142 -1.72 7.88 -10.90
CA TYR A 142 -0.93 9.06 -10.51
C TYR A 142 -0.51 9.98 -11.68
N VAL A 143 -0.92 9.69 -12.92
CA VAL A 143 -0.51 10.45 -14.12
C VAL A 143 -1.18 11.82 -14.19
N ASP A 144 -0.47 12.95 -14.19
CA ASP A 144 -1.06 14.31 -14.10
C ASP A 144 -2.26 14.52 -15.06
N PRO A 145 -3.46 14.92 -14.59
CA PRO A 145 -4.60 15.12 -15.48
C PRO A 145 -4.32 16.20 -16.54
N LEU A 146 -3.47 17.19 -16.20
CA LEU A 146 -3.07 18.24 -17.13
C LEU A 146 -2.18 17.69 -18.25
N GLU A 147 -1.29 16.75 -17.95
CA GLU A 147 -0.45 16.08 -18.97
C GLU A 147 -1.31 15.21 -19.90
N LEU A 148 -2.28 14.48 -19.35
CA LEU A 148 -3.23 13.71 -20.17
C LEU A 148 -4.06 14.62 -21.09
N GLN A 149 -4.59 15.73 -20.55
CA GLN A 149 -5.39 16.67 -21.33
C GLN A 149 -4.58 17.32 -22.44
N ALA A 150 -3.34 17.74 -22.14
CA ALA A 150 -2.43 18.33 -23.14
C ALA A 150 -2.08 17.34 -24.27
N ALA A 151 -1.96 16.05 -23.94
CA ALA A 151 -1.72 14.98 -24.91
C ALA A 151 -2.99 14.48 -25.64
N GLY A 152 -4.17 15.04 -25.32
CA GLY A 152 -5.44 14.60 -25.91
C GLY A 152 -5.89 13.21 -25.48
N HIS A 153 -5.42 12.73 -24.33
CA HIS A 153 -5.79 11.44 -23.77
C HIS A 153 -7.07 11.52 -22.89
N PRO A 154 -7.79 10.40 -22.71
CA PRO A 154 -8.94 10.34 -21.80
C PRO A 154 -8.55 10.60 -20.35
N SER A 155 -9.55 10.73 -19.47
CA SER A 155 -9.31 10.89 -18.02
C SER A 155 -8.53 9.70 -17.42
N ARG A 156 -7.78 9.96 -16.34
CA ARG A 156 -7.07 8.93 -15.53
C ARG A 156 -7.94 7.71 -15.27
N ASP A 157 -9.17 7.95 -14.84
CA ASP A 157 -10.14 6.94 -14.46
C ASP A 157 -10.61 6.09 -15.66
N THR A 158 -10.82 6.70 -16.83
CA THR A 158 -11.13 5.97 -18.07
C THR A 158 -9.98 5.07 -18.50
N ILE A 159 -8.76 5.59 -18.46
CA ILE A 159 -7.54 4.83 -18.78
C ILE A 159 -7.36 3.67 -17.80
N GLY A 160 -7.45 3.95 -16.50
CA GLY A 160 -7.31 2.95 -15.44
C GLY A 160 -8.35 1.84 -15.54
N ARG A 161 -9.62 2.16 -15.86
CA ARG A 161 -10.66 1.14 -16.12
C ARG A 161 -10.28 0.19 -17.24
N VAL A 162 -9.89 0.72 -18.40
CA VAL A 162 -9.55 -0.11 -19.56
C VAL A 162 -8.35 -1.01 -19.27
N ILE A 163 -7.28 -0.46 -18.70
CA ILE A 163 -6.08 -1.23 -18.38
C ILE A 163 -6.39 -2.31 -17.31
N ARG A 164 -7.21 -1.99 -16.31
CA ARG A 164 -7.64 -2.98 -15.31
C ARG A 164 -8.42 -4.12 -15.94
N GLU A 165 -9.39 -3.85 -16.82
CA GLU A 165 -10.14 -4.94 -17.46
C GLU A 165 -9.22 -5.85 -18.28
N ARG A 166 -8.23 -5.27 -19.00
CA ARG A 166 -7.20 -6.05 -19.68
C ARG A 166 -6.42 -6.94 -18.72
N ALA A 167 -5.94 -6.38 -17.60
CA ALA A 167 -5.21 -7.13 -16.58
C ALA A 167 -6.08 -8.23 -15.93
N ARG A 168 -7.36 -7.95 -15.66
CA ARG A 168 -8.30 -8.91 -15.09
C ARG A 168 -8.54 -10.09 -16.03
N MET A 169 -8.66 -9.85 -17.34
CA MET A 169 -8.77 -10.93 -18.33
C MET A 169 -7.52 -11.80 -18.35
N LEU A 170 -6.32 -11.19 -18.31
CA LEU A 170 -5.06 -11.93 -18.25
C LEU A 170 -4.94 -12.77 -16.97
N TYR A 171 -5.45 -12.25 -15.84
CA TYR A 171 -5.50 -12.97 -14.57
C TYR A 171 -6.49 -14.15 -14.61
N ASN A 172 -7.73 -13.91 -15.06
CA ASN A 172 -8.79 -14.93 -15.10
C ASN A 172 -8.41 -16.12 -16.00
N LEU A 173 -7.73 -15.86 -17.11
CA LEU A 173 -7.27 -16.89 -18.05
C LEU A 173 -5.90 -17.48 -17.66
N SER A 174 -5.40 -17.17 -16.46
CA SER A 174 -4.18 -17.75 -15.89
C SER A 174 -2.96 -17.65 -16.82
N VAL A 175 -2.82 -16.50 -17.49
CA VAL A 175 -1.72 -16.21 -18.42
C VAL A 175 -0.39 -16.25 -17.69
N GLU A 176 -0.34 -15.63 -16.51
CA GLU A 176 0.84 -15.64 -15.65
C GLU A 176 0.86 -16.92 -14.79
N ARG A 177 2.00 -17.59 -14.75
CA ARG A 177 2.19 -18.84 -14.00
C ARG A 177 3.23 -18.74 -12.92
N ASN A 178 4.16 -17.80 -13.05
CA ASN A 178 5.15 -17.56 -12.02
C ASN A 178 4.45 -16.91 -10.83
N PRO A 179 4.38 -17.57 -9.66
CA PRO A 179 3.66 -17.04 -8.51
C PRO A 179 4.30 -15.77 -7.94
N ILE A 180 5.60 -15.53 -8.16
CA ILE A 180 6.27 -14.29 -7.79
C ILE A 180 5.77 -13.14 -8.64
N VAL A 181 5.74 -13.32 -9.96
CA VAL A 181 5.27 -12.31 -10.92
C VAL A 181 3.78 -12.06 -10.75
N MET A 182 3.01 -13.11 -10.49
CA MET A 182 1.61 -13.01 -10.12
C MET A 182 1.43 -12.17 -8.85
N THR A 183 2.22 -12.42 -7.80
CA THR A 183 2.18 -11.63 -6.56
C THR A 183 2.50 -10.16 -6.82
N GLN A 184 3.54 -9.87 -7.63
CA GLN A 184 3.89 -8.50 -8.05
C GLN A 184 2.71 -7.81 -8.73
N ALA A 185 2.11 -8.47 -9.72
CA ALA A 185 0.99 -7.91 -10.47
C ALA A 185 -0.23 -7.63 -9.58
N LEU A 186 -0.59 -8.58 -8.71
CA LEU A 186 -1.74 -8.44 -7.82
C LEU A 186 -1.55 -7.32 -6.78
N ILE A 187 -0.33 -7.13 -6.26
CA ILE A 187 -0.03 -5.97 -5.41
C ILE A 187 -0.25 -4.68 -6.19
N LEU A 188 0.25 -4.58 -7.44
CA LEU A 188 0.10 -3.38 -8.27
C LEU A 188 -1.37 -3.12 -8.67
N LEU A 189 -2.16 -4.16 -8.92
CA LEU A 189 -3.61 -4.03 -9.21
C LEU A 189 -4.41 -3.53 -7.99
N SER A 190 -3.88 -3.67 -6.78
CA SER A 190 -4.49 -3.08 -5.60
C SER A 190 -4.31 -1.56 -5.51
N ILE A 191 -3.35 -1.00 -6.25
CA ILE A 191 -2.99 0.42 -6.19
C ILE A 191 -3.98 1.22 -7.01
N ARG A 192 -4.93 1.81 -6.29
CA ARG A 192 -5.97 2.66 -6.84
C ARG A 192 -6.14 3.89 -5.96
N GLU A 193 -6.35 5.04 -6.60
CA GLU A 193 -6.63 6.29 -5.91
C GLU A 193 -8.11 6.59 -5.69
N ASN A 194 -9.02 5.91 -6.40
CA ASN A 194 -10.46 6.10 -6.22
C ASN A 194 -10.87 5.64 -4.81
N LEU A 195 -11.49 6.57 -4.07
CA LEU A 195 -11.89 6.43 -2.67
C LEU A 195 -13.27 5.80 -2.47
N SER A 196 -13.95 5.42 -3.54
CA SER A 196 -15.25 4.75 -3.40
C SER A 196 -15.09 3.43 -2.65
N GLU A 197 -16.05 3.11 -1.78
CA GLU A 197 -16.04 1.87 -1.00
C GLU A 197 -15.91 0.64 -1.93
N ALA A 198 -16.57 0.68 -3.09
CA ALA A 198 -16.45 -0.34 -4.13
C ALA A 198 -15.00 -0.49 -4.63
N SER A 199 -14.33 0.64 -4.94
CA SER A 199 -12.95 0.64 -5.40
C SER A 199 -11.98 0.09 -4.36
N LEU A 200 -12.13 0.52 -3.12
CA LEU A 200 -11.27 0.06 -2.04
C LEU A 200 -11.52 -1.43 -1.73
N SER A 201 -12.76 -1.91 -1.85
CA SER A 201 -13.14 -3.32 -1.71
C SER A 201 -12.46 -4.18 -2.77
N GLU A 202 -12.42 -3.72 -4.02
CA GLU A 202 -11.64 -4.36 -5.09
C GLU A 202 -10.14 -4.36 -4.79
N SER A 203 -9.58 -3.25 -4.31
CA SER A 203 -8.17 -3.21 -3.88
C SER A 203 -7.89 -4.25 -2.79
N ARG A 204 -8.81 -4.43 -1.83
CA ARG A 204 -8.70 -5.45 -0.78
C ARG A 204 -8.81 -6.87 -1.34
N TYR A 205 -9.65 -7.08 -2.34
CA TYR A 205 -9.73 -8.34 -3.08
C TYR A 205 -8.37 -8.68 -3.70
N TRP A 206 -7.75 -7.76 -4.45
CA TRP A 206 -6.45 -8.01 -5.07
C TRP A 206 -5.35 -8.34 -4.05
N ILE A 207 -5.32 -7.64 -2.91
CA ILE A 207 -4.40 -7.96 -1.81
C ILE A 207 -4.65 -9.35 -1.24
N ARG A 208 -5.91 -9.76 -1.07
CA ARG A 208 -6.23 -11.11 -0.58
C ARG A 208 -5.68 -12.18 -1.50
N HIS A 209 -5.86 -11.99 -2.81
CA HIS A 209 -5.36 -12.92 -3.82
C HIS A 209 -3.83 -12.91 -3.86
N ALA A 210 -3.20 -11.73 -3.77
CA ALA A 210 -1.74 -11.62 -3.66
C ALA A 210 -1.19 -12.37 -2.43
N LEU A 211 -1.86 -12.23 -1.28
CA LEU A 211 -1.52 -12.94 -0.05
C LEU A 211 -1.64 -14.46 -0.23
N SER A 212 -2.73 -14.94 -0.82
CA SER A 212 -2.93 -16.37 -1.08
C SER A 212 -1.84 -16.96 -1.98
N VAL A 213 -1.48 -16.25 -3.05
CA VAL A 213 -0.42 -16.67 -3.98
C VAL A 213 0.95 -16.64 -3.28
N ALA A 214 1.23 -15.58 -2.52
CA ALA A 214 2.48 -15.44 -1.79
C ALA A 214 2.68 -16.53 -0.72
N ILE A 215 1.63 -16.89 0.02
CA ILE A 215 1.67 -18.03 0.97
C ILE A 215 1.90 -19.34 0.20
N GLY A 216 1.17 -19.58 -0.88
CA GLY A 216 1.35 -20.78 -1.71
C GLY A 216 2.74 -20.90 -2.33
N ALA A 217 3.40 -19.77 -2.62
CA ALA A 217 4.77 -19.72 -3.11
C ALA A 217 5.83 -19.93 -2.01
N GLY A 218 5.44 -19.85 -0.73
CA GLY A 218 6.34 -19.85 0.42
C GLY A 218 7.03 -18.51 0.70
N LEU A 219 6.56 -17.41 0.09
CA LEU A 219 7.06 -16.05 0.39
C LEU A 219 6.71 -15.64 1.83
N LEU A 220 5.55 -16.10 2.31
CA LEU A 220 5.02 -15.82 3.64
C LEU A 220 4.72 -17.14 4.32
N ASP A 221 5.10 -17.24 5.59
CA ASP A 221 4.73 -18.36 6.44
C ASP A 221 3.56 -17.94 7.34
N PRO A 222 2.39 -18.58 7.23
CA PRO A 222 1.27 -18.31 8.13
C PRO A 222 1.49 -18.83 9.56
N THR A 223 2.49 -19.69 9.79
CA THR A 223 2.67 -20.47 11.03
C THR A 223 3.97 -20.23 11.81
N ASP A 224 4.97 -19.51 11.26
CA ASP A 224 6.33 -19.33 11.84
C ASP A 224 7.11 -20.65 12.06
N GLU A 225 6.69 -21.75 11.44
CA GLU A 225 7.40 -23.03 11.49
C GLU A 225 8.40 -23.09 10.33
N PRO A 226 9.62 -23.63 10.50
CA PRO A 226 10.56 -23.80 9.41
C PRO A 226 10.04 -24.87 8.44
N VAL A 227 9.08 -24.51 7.60
CA VAL A 227 8.70 -25.29 6.43
C VAL A 227 9.92 -25.26 5.51
N ASN A 228 10.24 -26.40 4.89
CA ASN A 228 11.25 -26.44 3.84
C ASN A 228 10.81 -25.53 2.69
N GLN A 229 11.23 -24.26 2.72
CA GLN A 229 10.92 -23.18 1.79
C GLN A 229 11.59 -23.36 0.41
N ASN A 230 12.02 -24.57 0.05
CA ASN A 230 12.65 -24.83 -1.23
C ASN A 230 11.59 -25.12 -2.29
N THR A 231 10.75 -24.12 -2.61
CA THR A 231 10.04 -24.13 -3.89
C THR A 231 11.02 -23.69 -4.97
N GLU A 232 10.91 -24.27 -6.18
CA GLU A 232 11.76 -23.90 -7.33
C GLU A 232 11.80 -22.38 -7.54
N TYR A 233 10.67 -21.70 -7.32
CA TYR A 233 10.53 -20.25 -7.46
C TYR A 233 11.31 -19.45 -6.41
N LEU A 234 11.35 -19.90 -5.14
CA LEU A 234 12.09 -19.22 -4.08
C LEU A 234 13.61 -19.28 -4.27
N CYS A 235 14.10 -20.28 -5.01
CA CYS A 235 15.52 -20.38 -5.38
C CYS A 235 15.92 -19.39 -6.49
N THR A 236 14.95 -18.85 -7.24
CA THR A 236 15.21 -17.95 -8.40
C THR A 236 15.09 -16.47 -8.07
N ILE A 237 14.41 -16.13 -6.98
CA ILE A 237 14.21 -14.74 -6.55
C ILE A 237 15.37 -14.27 -5.66
N SER A 238 15.84 -13.04 -5.86
CA SER A 238 16.83 -12.43 -4.97
C SER A 238 16.26 -12.24 -3.55
N SER A 239 17.10 -12.40 -2.52
CA SER A 239 16.68 -12.20 -1.12
C SER A 239 16.13 -10.80 -0.89
N SER A 240 16.72 -9.79 -1.54
CA SER A 240 16.26 -8.40 -1.49
C SER A 240 14.88 -8.22 -2.12
N LEU A 241 14.63 -8.78 -3.30
CA LEU A 241 13.31 -8.69 -3.92
C LEU A 241 12.25 -9.43 -3.09
N ARG A 242 12.58 -10.60 -2.52
CA ARG A 242 11.69 -11.32 -1.59
C ARG A 242 11.27 -10.45 -0.42
N GLU A 243 12.21 -9.80 0.24
CA GLU A 243 11.93 -8.90 1.37
C GLU A 243 11.07 -7.71 0.92
N ARG A 244 11.41 -7.07 -0.20
CA ARG A 244 10.64 -5.95 -0.75
C ARG A 244 9.20 -6.33 -1.09
N LEU A 245 8.96 -7.52 -1.63
CA LEU A 245 7.61 -8.02 -1.92
C LEU A 245 6.80 -8.22 -0.64
N VAL A 246 7.38 -8.86 0.36
CA VAL A 246 6.72 -9.10 1.65
C VAL A 246 6.34 -7.78 2.32
N TRP A 247 7.24 -6.81 2.34
CA TRP A 247 6.96 -5.49 2.90
C TRP A 247 5.96 -4.69 2.07
N SER A 248 6.04 -4.75 0.74
CA SER A 248 5.08 -4.09 -0.15
C SER A 248 3.66 -4.64 0.02
N LEU A 249 3.52 -5.96 0.15
CA LEU A 249 2.23 -6.58 0.41
C LEU A 249 1.68 -6.16 1.77
N TYR A 250 2.54 -6.15 2.79
CA TYR A 250 2.16 -5.76 4.14
C TYR A 250 1.74 -4.28 4.25
N THR A 251 2.49 -3.36 3.65
CA THR A 251 2.15 -1.93 3.66
C THR A 251 0.88 -1.65 2.85
N ALA A 252 0.65 -2.39 1.76
CA ALA A 252 -0.56 -2.27 0.96
C ALA A 252 -1.81 -2.80 1.70
N ASP A 253 -1.75 -3.98 2.32
CA ASP A 253 -2.85 -4.52 3.14
C ASP A 253 -3.25 -3.57 4.25
N LEU A 254 -2.26 -3.01 4.94
CA LEU A 254 -2.51 -2.04 5.99
C LEU A 254 -3.13 -0.75 5.46
N THR A 255 -2.59 -0.19 4.38
CA THR A 255 -3.11 1.04 3.77
C THR A 255 -4.56 0.89 3.35
N ILE A 256 -4.89 -0.21 2.66
CA ILE A 256 -6.24 -0.48 2.16
C ILE A 256 -7.19 -0.81 3.30
N SER A 257 -6.76 -1.61 4.27
CA SER A 257 -7.59 -1.96 5.43
C SER A 257 -7.83 -0.77 6.35
N LEU A 258 -6.90 0.18 6.44
CA LEU A 258 -7.16 1.47 7.08
C LEU A 258 -8.22 2.24 6.30
N ALA A 259 -8.05 2.41 4.98
CA ALA A 259 -8.98 3.22 4.17
C ALA A 259 -10.40 2.64 4.06
N LEU A 260 -10.54 1.32 3.88
CA LEU A 260 -11.80 0.58 3.94
C LEU A 260 -12.33 0.42 5.33
N ASP A 261 -11.42 0.63 6.27
CA ASP A 261 -11.81 0.72 7.62
C ASP A 261 -12.26 -0.75 7.99
N ALA A 262 -11.34 -1.70 7.81
CA ALA A 262 -11.55 -3.15 7.76
C ALA A 262 -10.40 -3.88 8.50
N PRO A 263 -10.52 -5.19 8.80
CA PRO A 263 -9.48 -5.89 9.54
C PRO A 263 -8.30 -6.20 8.60
N PHE A 264 -7.08 -6.07 9.11
CA PHE A 264 -5.88 -6.51 8.36
C PHE A 264 -6.00 -7.98 8.02
N GLN A 265 -5.64 -8.31 6.78
CA GLN A 265 -5.61 -9.68 6.29
C GLN A 265 -4.33 -10.38 6.74
N ILE A 266 -3.25 -9.61 6.88
CA ILE A 266 -1.98 -10.08 7.41
C ILE A 266 -1.98 -9.93 8.93
N LYS A 267 -2.18 -11.05 9.62
CA LYS A 267 -2.26 -11.13 11.10
C LYS A 267 -0.90 -11.22 11.81
N ARG A 268 0.22 -11.19 11.09
CA ARG A 268 1.59 -11.15 11.66
C ARG A 268 2.50 -10.30 10.79
N PRO A 269 3.24 -9.34 11.36
CA PRO A 269 4.10 -8.48 10.60
C PRO A 269 5.39 -9.25 10.24
N PRO A 270 6.03 -8.97 9.10
CA PRO A 270 7.33 -9.54 8.82
C PRO A 270 8.36 -9.18 9.92
N SER A 271 9.33 -10.08 10.14
CA SER A 271 10.38 -9.87 11.15
C SER A 271 11.27 -8.67 10.77
N LEU A 272 11.65 -7.85 11.76
CA LEU A 272 12.62 -6.76 11.57
C LEU A 272 14.08 -7.25 11.46
N ASN A 273 14.32 -8.55 11.70
CA ASN A 273 15.65 -9.15 11.60
C ASN A 273 16.04 -9.41 10.14
N CYS A 274 15.06 -9.37 9.22
CA CYS A 274 15.32 -9.17 7.80
C CYS A 274 16.03 -7.83 7.64
N GLN A 275 17.07 -7.80 6.82
CA GLN A 275 17.92 -6.63 6.61
C GLN A 275 17.16 -5.55 5.85
N PHE A 276 16.18 -4.92 6.52
CA PHE A 276 15.33 -3.87 5.97
C PHE A 276 16.11 -2.61 5.53
N VAL A 277 17.42 -2.62 5.76
CA VAL A 277 18.42 -1.63 5.37
C VAL A 277 19.71 -2.44 5.18
N PRO A 278 20.19 -2.77 3.96
CA PRO A 278 20.75 -1.81 3.00
C PRO A 278 20.69 -2.24 1.50
N ASP A 279 19.65 -2.93 1.01
CA ASP A 279 19.58 -3.33 -0.41
C ASP A 279 18.46 -2.66 -1.22
N VAL A 280 17.75 -1.69 -0.64
CA VAL A 280 16.97 -0.72 -1.43
C VAL A 280 17.92 0.18 -2.26
N PHE A 281 19.20 0.27 -1.87
CA PHE A 281 20.21 1.06 -2.55
C PHE A 281 20.61 0.50 -3.93
N SER A 282 20.52 -0.82 -4.17
CA SER A 282 20.82 -1.41 -5.49
C SER A 282 19.72 -1.16 -6.53
N VAL A 283 18.49 -0.85 -6.09
CA VAL A 283 17.33 -0.65 -6.98
C VAL A 283 17.37 0.72 -7.66
N PHE A 284 17.95 1.72 -6.99
CA PHE A 284 18.10 3.07 -7.53
C PHE A 284 19.50 3.26 -8.11
N ASP A 285 19.86 2.43 -9.09
CA ASP A 285 21.10 2.64 -9.83
C ASP A 285 21.09 4.05 -10.44
N ARG A 286 21.99 4.87 -9.90
CA ARG A 286 22.10 6.31 -10.12
C ARG A 286 22.23 6.68 -11.60
N ALA A 287 22.73 5.75 -12.41
CA ALA A 287 22.95 5.91 -13.85
C ALA A 287 21.65 5.76 -14.67
N ILE A 288 20.79 4.79 -14.33
CA ILE A 288 19.61 4.46 -15.15
C ILE A 288 18.56 5.56 -14.99
N ILE A 289 18.30 6.02 -13.77
CA ILE A 289 17.27 7.03 -13.52
C ILE A 289 17.71 8.43 -13.99
N ASN A 290 19.00 8.76 -13.90
CA ASN A 290 19.51 10.00 -14.48
C ASN A 290 19.36 10.01 -16.01
N ALA A 291 19.56 8.87 -16.68
CA ALA A 291 19.36 8.76 -18.12
C ALA A 291 17.88 8.88 -18.55
N THR A 292 16.93 8.40 -17.72
CA THR A 292 15.50 8.42 -18.09
C THR A 292 14.76 9.70 -17.67
N PHE A 293 15.23 10.43 -16.66
CA PHE A 293 14.46 11.57 -16.07
C PHE A 293 15.15 12.94 -16.16
N CYS A 294 16.38 13.02 -16.67
CA CYS A 294 17.07 14.29 -16.87
C CYS A 294 17.58 14.40 -18.32
N PRO A 295 16.98 15.22 -19.18
CA PRO A 295 17.70 15.73 -20.34
C PRO A 295 18.76 16.71 -19.79
N THR A 296 20.03 16.29 -19.86
CA THR A 296 21.26 17.10 -19.77
C THR A 296 21.19 18.50 -19.13
N SER A 297 21.81 18.65 -17.96
CA SER A 297 22.68 19.82 -17.68
C SER A 297 23.72 19.44 -16.62
N GLU A 298 24.89 19.00 -17.06
CA GLU A 298 26.07 18.87 -16.20
C GLU A 298 26.62 20.26 -15.87
N GLY A 299 26.80 20.54 -14.58
CA GLY A 299 27.72 21.56 -14.07
C GLY A 299 28.73 20.86 -13.15
N PRO A 300 29.99 21.33 -13.07
CA PRO A 300 31.07 20.56 -12.46
C PRO A 300 30.90 20.46 -10.94
N ALA A 301 31.36 19.31 -10.42
CA ALA A 301 31.34 18.94 -9.02
C ALA A 301 32.09 19.96 -8.15
N SER A 302 31.39 20.55 -7.19
CA SER A 302 31.99 21.19 -6.02
C SER A 302 31.67 20.33 -4.80
N GLU A 303 32.71 19.89 -4.10
CA GLU A 303 32.65 19.21 -2.81
C GLU A 303 32.05 20.15 -1.76
N SER A 304 30.72 20.12 -1.63
CA SER A 304 29.99 20.56 -0.45
C SER A 304 29.26 19.33 0.11
N ILE A 305 29.05 19.27 1.43
CA ILE A 305 28.35 18.18 2.12
C ILE A 305 27.06 17.85 1.33
N SER A 306 27.13 16.79 0.53
CA SER A 306 26.20 16.59 -0.58
C SER A 306 24.85 16.18 0.00
N GLU A 307 23.82 17.00 -0.21
CA GLU A 307 22.46 16.59 0.11
C GLU A 307 22.18 15.19 -0.47
N PRO A 308 21.48 14.31 0.27
CA PRO A 308 21.20 12.98 -0.22
C PRO A 308 20.44 13.06 -1.55
N PRO A 309 20.79 12.22 -2.54
CA PRO A 309 20.14 12.24 -3.84
C PRO A 309 18.63 11.98 -3.69
N TYR A 310 17.83 12.48 -4.62
CA TYR A 310 16.36 12.39 -4.62
C TYR A 310 15.82 10.99 -4.28
N HIS A 311 16.44 9.93 -4.79
CA HIS A 311 16.01 8.56 -4.48
C HIS A 311 16.33 8.12 -3.05
N ALA A 312 17.49 8.51 -2.50
CA ALA A 312 17.78 8.29 -1.09
C ALA A 312 16.78 9.05 -0.18
N LYS A 313 16.37 10.24 -0.64
CA LYS A 313 15.11 10.96 -0.32
C LYS A 313 13.95 10.04 0.05
N LEU A 314 13.44 9.41 -1.02
CA LEU A 314 12.25 8.57 -1.04
C LEU A 314 12.44 7.26 -0.28
N CYS A 315 13.62 6.64 -0.35
CA CYS A 315 13.95 5.45 0.43
C CYS A 315 13.83 5.73 1.93
N GLY A 316 14.35 6.88 2.39
CA GLY A 316 14.20 7.31 3.78
C GLY A 316 12.74 7.39 4.19
N ILE A 317 11.88 7.94 3.33
CA ILE A 317 10.43 8.02 3.56
C ILE A 317 9.81 6.62 3.65
N LEU A 318 10.14 5.69 2.75
CA LEU A 318 9.65 4.30 2.79
C LEU A 318 10.07 3.60 4.09
N ILE A 319 11.32 3.76 4.51
CA ILE A 319 11.86 3.16 5.73
C ILE A 319 11.09 3.66 6.94
N GLU A 320 10.94 4.97 7.08
CA GLU A 320 10.26 5.59 8.21
C GLU A 320 8.75 5.29 8.21
N ARG A 321 8.12 5.24 7.03
CA ARG A 321 6.74 4.77 6.87
C ARG A 321 6.58 3.34 7.40
N SER A 322 7.50 2.45 7.06
CA SER A 322 7.43 1.03 7.45
C SER A 322 7.64 0.84 8.95
N LYS A 323 8.54 1.62 9.56
CA LYS A 323 8.73 1.66 11.02
C LYS A 323 7.45 2.11 11.74
N LEU A 324 6.80 3.16 11.22
CA LEU A 324 5.56 3.69 11.78
C LEU A 324 4.41 2.67 11.68
N ILE A 325 4.24 2.07 10.51
CA ILE A 325 3.26 1.00 10.26
C ILE A 325 3.44 -0.16 11.24
N ARG A 326 4.68 -0.62 11.44
CA ARG A 326 4.99 -1.68 12.39
C ARG A 326 4.68 -1.27 13.84
N CYS A 327 4.93 -0.01 14.22
CA CYS A 327 4.62 0.51 15.55
C CYS A 327 3.12 0.35 15.85
N MET A 328 2.27 0.76 14.91
CA MET A 328 0.81 0.63 15.01
C MET A 328 0.38 -0.84 15.05
N TYR A 329 0.96 -1.66 14.19
CA TYR A 329 0.66 -3.07 14.18
C TYR A 329 0.99 -3.75 15.53
N ARG A 330 2.14 -3.45 16.14
CA ARG A 330 2.52 -4.05 17.43
C ARG A 330 1.49 -3.75 18.52
N LEU A 331 1.00 -2.50 18.51
CA LEU A 331 -0.09 -2.05 19.37
C LEU A 331 -1.38 -2.82 19.09
N LEU A 332 -1.72 -3.07 17.82
CA LEU A 332 -2.99 -3.69 17.45
C LEU A 332 -3.03 -5.22 17.54
N TYR A 333 -1.91 -5.95 17.46
CA TYR A 333 -1.94 -7.41 17.21
C TYR A 333 -0.98 -8.29 18.03
N THR A 334 0.00 -7.76 18.78
CA THR A 334 1.07 -8.64 19.32
C THR A 334 1.23 -8.65 20.84
N VAL A 335 1.58 -7.52 21.46
CA VAL A 335 2.16 -7.56 22.83
C VAL A 335 1.46 -6.63 23.81
N ASP A 336 0.91 -5.52 23.31
CA ASP A 336 0.42 -4.45 24.18
C ASP A 336 -1.07 -4.59 24.53
N LEU A 337 -1.82 -5.49 23.86
CA LEU A 337 -3.24 -5.76 24.09
C LEU A 337 -3.45 -7.04 24.91
N ASP A 338 -4.43 -7.01 25.81
CA ASP A 338 -4.81 -8.18 26.61
C ASP A 338 -5.33 -9.34 25.73
N ARG A 339 -5.34 -10.56 26.29
CA ARG A 339 -5.73 -11.77 25.54
C ARG A 339 -7.18 -11.72 25.06
N ARG A 340 -8.09 -11.07 25.80
CA ARG A 340 -9.52 -10.97 25.44
C ARG A 340 -9.73 -10.02 24.27
N THR A 341 -9.02 -8.90 24.22
CA THR A 341 -9.06 -8.00 23.07
C THR A 341 -8.48 -8.70 21.86
N ARG A 342 -7.40 -9.50 22.02
CA ARG A 342 -6.80 -10.34 20.96
C ARG A 342 -7.79 -11.34 20.36
N ASP A 343 -8.53 -12.06 21.19
CA ASP A 343 -9.53 -13.03 20.73
C ASP A 343 -10.68 -12.32 19.95
N ALA A 344 -11.04 -11.08 20.31
CA ALA A 344 -11.99 -10.26 19.55
C ALA A 344 -11.43 -9.69 18.22
N LEU A 345 -10.10 -9.65 18.03
CA LEU A 345 -9.48 -9.23 16.76
C LEU A 345 -9.65 -10.28 15.66
N ASP A 346 -9.78 -11.55 16.05
CA ASP A 346 -9.76 -12.68 15.12
C ASP A 346 -11.06 -12.85 14.31
N ASP A 347 -12.15 -12.21 14.74
CA ASP A 347 -13.50 -12.29 14.15
C ASP A 347 -13.80 -11.25 13.03
N GLY A 348 -12.78 -10.60 12.48
CA GLY A 348 -12.92 -9.92 11.18
C GLY A 348 -13.70 -8.60 11.18
N MET A 349 -13.45 -7.71 12.14
CA MET A 349 -14.22 -6.48 12.30
C MET A 349 -13.80 -5.29 11.42
N LYS A 350 -14.76 -4.37 11.26
CA LYS A 350 -14.78 -3.07 10.56
C LYS A 350 -14.10 -1.98 11.41
N PRO A 351 -14.04 -0.70 11.07
CA PRO A 351 -13.04 0.26 11.55
C PRO A 351 -13.28 1.10 12.77
N ALA A 352 -14.54 1.10 13.19
CA ALA A 352 -14.83 0.89 14.57
C ALA A 352 -13.66 0.17 15.25
N ILE A 353 -13.05 -0.91 14.72
CA ILE A 353 -11.77 -1.50 15.14
C ILE A 353 -10.69 -0.55 15.65
N LEU A 354 -10.25 0.48 14.92
CA LEU A 354 -9.14 1.32 15.39
C LEU A 354 -9.60 2.12 16.61
N LEU A 355 -10.75 2.75 16.48
CA LEU A 355 -11.38 3.56 17.53
C LEU A 355 -11.80 2.71 18.74
N TRP A 356 -12.35 1.52 18.50
CA TRP A 356 -12.93 0.49 19.40
C TRP A 356 -11.85 -0.28 20.16
N LYS A 357 -10.80 -0.76 19.47
CA LYS A 357 -9.66 -1.41 20.13
C LYS A 357 -8.89 -0.44 21.01
N MET A 358 -8.94 0.86 20.70
CA MET A 358 -8.31 1.88 21.52
C MET A 358 -9.17 2.30 22.72
N GLN A 359 -10.43 1.84 22.83
CA GLN A 359 -11.37 2.31 23.87
C GLN A 359 -11.04 1.91 25.29
N HIS A 360 -10.27 0.84 25.45
CA HIS A 360 -9.98 0.26 26.75
C HIS A 360 -8.48 0.12 27.02
N LEU A 361 -7.64 0.86 26.30
CA LEU A 361 -6.20 0.83 26.54
C LEU A 361 -5.87 1.32 27.95
N ASP A 362 -4.89 0.72 28.60
CA ASP A 362 -4.37 1.24 29.86
C ASP A 362 -3.84 2.69 29.66
N PRO A 363 -4.20 3.69 30.51
CA PRO A 363 -3.58 5.01 30.47
C PRO A 363 -2.04 5.01 30.40
N ALA A 364 -1.38 4.06 31.08
CA ALA A 364 0.06 3.90 31.03
C ALA A 364 0.54 3.45 29.65
N LEU A 365 -0.18 2.52 29.01
CA LEU A 365 0.10 2.09 27.65
C LEU A 365 -0.10 3.23 26.64
N VAL A 366 -1.19 3.99 26.76
CA VAL A 366 -1.44 5.18 25.92
C VAL A 366 -0.27 6.16 26.01
N THR A 367 0.20 6.45 27.23
CA THR A 367 1.33 7.35 27.46
C THR A 367 2.63 6.79 26.86
N SER A 368 2.88 5.48 26.99
CA SER A 368 4.05 4.80 26.44
C SER A 368 4.07 4.84 24.91
N VAL A 369 2.94 4.52 24.26
CA VAL A 369 2.79 4.55 22.81
C VAL A 369 2.93 5.98 22.28
N GLU A 370 2.29 6.95 22.94
CA GLU A 370 2.39 8.37 22.60
C GLU A 370 3.85 8.84 22.65
N ALA A 371 4.59 8.51 23.71
CA ALA A 371 6.01 8.85 23.84
C ALA A 371 6.85 8.21 22.73
N ARG A 372 6.56 6.96 22.35
CA ARG A 372 7.24 6.27 21.25
C ARG A 372 6.98 6.93 19.89
N LEU A 373 5.74 7.34 19.63
CA LEU A 373 5.36 8.06 18.41
C LEU A 373 6.04 9.44 18.34
N LYS A 374 6.00 10.22 19.44
CA LYS A 374 6.66 11.53 19.51
C LYS A 374 8.18 11.43 19.31
N ARG A 375 8.83 10.48 19.99
CA ARG A 375 10.26 10.19 19.80
C ARG A 375 10.59 9.78 18.36
N TRP A 376 9.69 9.04 17.69
CA TRP A 376 9.88 8.71 16.27
C TRP A 376 9.87 9.97 15.40
N LEU A 377 8.92 10.89 15.60
CA LEU A 377 8.84 12.16 14.86
C LEU A 377 10.08 13.05 15.11
N GLU A 378 10.53 13.15 16.35
CA GLU A 378 11.72 13.92 16.76
C GLU A 378 12.98 13.40 16.07
N ASN A 379 13.13 12.08 15.98
CA ASN A 379 14.31 11.42 15.41
C ASN A 379 14.31 11.31 13.87
N LEU A 380 13.30 11.86 13.18
CA LEU A 380 13.28 11.83 11.71
C LEU A 380 14.46 12.60 11.10
N PRO A 381 15.11 12.09 10.06
CA PRO A 381 16.06 12.87 9.27
C PRO A 381 15.39 14.11 8.65
N ALA A 382 16.13 15.22 8.53
CA ALA A 382 15.62 16.44 7.89
C ALA A 382 15.15 16.21 6.43
N SER A 383 15.77 15.25 5.73
CA SER A 383 15.41 14.86 4.38
C SER A 383 14.06 14.12 4.26
N VAL A 384 13.49 13.65 5.37
CA VAL A 384 12.25 12.87 5.45
C VAL A 384 11.13 13.61 6.20
N ARG A 385 11.50 14.52 7.11
CA ARG A 385 10.55 15.28 7.93
C ARG A 385 9.66 16.19 7.08
N TYR A 386 8.36 16.23 7.35
CA TYR A 386 7.46 17.22 6.74
C TYR A 386 7.69 18.63 7.29
N SER A 387 7.63 19.66 6.43
CA SER A 387 7.64 21.07 6.82
C SER A 387 6.54 21.82 6.09
N ALA A 388 5.68 22.53 6.83
CA ALA A 388 4.65 23.40 6.26
C ALA A 388 5.26 24.57 5.45
N GLN A 389 6.55 24.88 5.63
CA GLN A 389 7.21 25.90 4.81
C GLN A 389 7.29 25.50 3.33
N TRP A 390 7.26 24.21 3.02
CA TRP A 390 7.31 23.74 1.64
C TRP A 390 6.01 23.94 0.89
N THR A 391 4.89 24.13 1.59
CA THR A 391 3.63 24.49 0.94
C THR A 391 3.52 25.98 0.66
N LEU A 392 4.43 26.80 1.22
CA LEU A 392 4.49 28.25 0.95
C LEU A 392 5.19 28.60 -0.37
N ILE A 393 5.94 27.66 -0.94
CA ILE A 393 6.70 27.85 -2.18
C ILE A 393 5.98 27.09 -3.28
N GLU A 394 5.66 27.77 -4.37
CA GLU A 394 5.07 27.13 -5.54
C GLU A 394 6.14 26.27 -6.23
N HIS A 395 5.95 24.96 -6.18
CA HIS A 395 6.79 24.00 -6.87
C HIS A 395 6.06 23.51 -8.12
N SER A 396 6.75 23.49 -9.27
CA SER A 396 6.21 22.80 -10.45
C SER A 396 5.85 21.37 -10.09
N ARG A 397 4.67 20.90 -10.53
CA ARG A 397 4.20 19.52 -10.34
C ARG A 397 5.21 18.51 -10.88
N GLN A 398 6.04 18.88 -11.86
CA GLN A 398 7.07 18.02 -12.42
C GLN A 398 8.35 17.94 -11.56
N SER A 399 8.53 18.84 -10.60
CA SER A 399 9.75 18.94 -9.80
C SER A 399 9.92 17.79 -8.79
N LYS A 400 11.17 17.41 -8.54
CA LYS A 400 11.54 16.42 -7.52
C LYS A 400 11.08 16.83 -6.11
N GLU A 401 11.13 18.13 -5.79
CA GLU A 401 10.73 18.63 -4.48
C GLU A 401 9.23 18.53 -4.26
N PHE A 402 8.40 18.75 -5.30
CA PHE A 402 6.97 18.52 -5.22
C PHE A 402 6.64 17.08 -4.80
N THR A 403 7.24 16.09 -5.46
CA THR A 403 7.03 14.66 -5.12
C THR A 403 7.44 14.36 -3.68
N LEU A 404 8.58 14.91 -3.24
CA LEU A 404 9.06 14.74 -1.87
C LEU A 404 8.08 15.38 -0.87
N CYS A 405 7.60 16.59 -1.15
CA CYS A 405 6.63 17.28 -0.31
C CYS A 405 5.38 16.42 -0.10
N VAL A 406 4.80 15.88 -1.18
CA VAL A 406 3.61 15.02 -1.10
C VAL A 406 3.87 13.77 -0.26
N HIS A 407 4.98 13.06 -0.49
CA HIS A 407 5.28 11.84 0.25
C HIS A 407 5.59 12.09 1.74
N ARG A 408 6.29 13.19 2.05
CA ARG A 408 6.56 13.59 3.45
C ARG A 408 5.27 14.02 4.15
N GLY A 409 4.41 14.78 3.47
CA GLY A 409 3.08 15.15 3.95
C GLY A 409 2.22 13.91 4.23
N ALA A 410 2.18 12.95 3.30
CA ALA A 410 1.45 11.70 3.48
C ALA A 410 1.99 10.84 4.63
N LEU A 411 3.31 10.84 4.87
CA LEU A 411 3.92 10.18 6.03
C LEU A 411 3.53 10.86 7.34
N TYR A 412 3.53 12.20 7.35
CA TYR A 412 3.15 12.98 8.53
C TYR A 412 1.66 12.83 8.86
N ILE A 413 0.79 12.86 7.85
CA ILE A 413 -0.64 12.57 8.00
C ILE A 413 -0.86 11.17 8.59
N LEU A 414 -0.09 10.15 8.16
CA LEU A 414 -0.18 8.81 8.74
C LEU A 414 0.16 8.80 10.24
N TYR A 415 1.19 9.56 10.64
CA TYR A 415 1.56 9.75 12.05
C TYR A 415 0.43 10.40 12.86
N LEU A 416 -0.16 11.48 12.34
CA LEU A 416 -1.28 12.17 12.97
C LEU A 416 -2.50 11.25 13.09
N THR A 417 -2.78 10.47 12.05
CA THR A 417 -3.86 9.47 12.05
C THR A 417 -3.71 8.49 13.22
N TYR A 418 -2.48 8.05 13.49
CA TYR A 418 -2.18 7.11 14.56
C TYR A 418 -2.30 7.73 15.96
N LEU A 419 -1.91 8.99 16.13
CA LEU A 419 -2.16 9.73 17.36
C LEU A 419 -3.67 9.97 17.58
N LEU A 420 -4.39 10.33 16.53
CA LEU A 420 -5.82 10.59 16.59
C LEU A 420 -6.58 9.33 17.01
N ALA A 421 -6.25 8.19 16.41
CA ALA A 421 -6.80 6.89 16.80
C ALA A 421 -6.53 6.61 18.29
N LEU A 422 -5.30 6.87 18.76
CA LEU A 422 -4.90 6.63 20.16
C LEU A 422 -5.73 7.45 21.15
N TYR A 423 -6.04 8.71 20.81
CA TYR A 423 -6.80 9.60 21.68
C TYR A 423 -8.31 9.33 21.63
N ASN A 424 -8.86 8.91 20.48
CA ASN A 424 -10.28 8.65 20.30
C ASN A 424 -10.81 7.41 21.04
N GLY A 425 -9.93 6.56 21.56
CA GLY A 425 -10.33 5.39 22.34
C GLY A 425 -11.25 5.70 23.53
N LYS A 426 -10.85 6.55 24.47
CA LYS A 426 -11.43 6.49 25.83
C LYS A 426 -12.70 7.29 26.08
N MET A 427 -13.56 7.45 25.09
CA MET A 427 -14.77 8.28 25.21
C MET A 427 -15.87 7.70 26.13
N ALA A 428 -15.59 6.68 26.94
CA ALA A 428 -16.49 6.23 28.00
C ALA A 428 -15.72 5.84 29.27
N ARG A 429 -15.84 6.66 30.34
CA ARG A 429 -15.99 6.27 31.77
C ARG A 429 -15.28 7.12 32.84
N THR A 430 -14.46 8.14 32.54
CA THR A 430 -13.93 9.06 33.58
C THR A 430 -13.89 10.53 33.12
N PRO A 431 -14.52 11.49 33.85
CA PRO A 431 -14.78 12.85 33.33
C PRO A 431 -13.52 13.70 33.12
N THR A 432 -12.53 13.67 34.02
CA THR A 432 -11.33 14.53 33.95
C THR A 432 -10.25 14.03 32.98
N TYR A 433 -10.02 12.72 32.92
CA TYR A 433 -9.06 12.13 31.98
C TYR A 433 -9.58 12.23 30.53
N SER A 434 -10.90 12.12 30.35
CA SER A 434 -11.59 12.29 29.07
C SER A 434 -11.35 13.69 28.47
N GLU A 435 -11.49 14.77 29.27
CA GLU A 435 -11.36 16.16 28.78
C GLU A 435 -9.95 16.46 28.23
N SER A 436 -8.90 15.99 28.91
CA SER A 436 -7.52 16.18 28.45
C SER A 436 -7.21 15.47 27.13
N LEU A 437 -7.80 14.29 26.90
CA LEU A 437 -7.66 13.51 25.67
C LEU A 437 -8.47 14.11 24.52
N VAL A 438 -9.70 14.58 24.80
CA VAL A 438 -10.52 15.32 23.83
C VAL A 438 -9.78 16.54 23.31
N ARG A 439 -9.14 17.31 24.20
CA ARG A 439 -8.34 18.46 23.78
C ARG A 439 -7.17 18.05 22.87
N ARG A 440 -6.48 16.94 23.18
CA ARG A 440 -5.39 16.41 22.33
C ARG A 440 -5.91 15.90 20.99
N ALA A 441 -7.03 15.19 20.96
CA ALA A 441 -7.68 14.72 19.73
C ALA A 441 -8.06 15.90 18.82
N ARG A 442 -8.65 16.96 19.38
CA ARG A 442 -8.96 18.19 18.64
C ARG A 442 -7.71 18.89 18.10
N GLN A 443 -6.61 18.91 18.86
CA GLN A 443 -5.35 19.48 18.40
C GLN A 443 -4.77 18.69 17.21
N VAL A 444 -4.75 17.36 17.29
CA VAL A 444 -4.29 16.51 16.18
C VAL A 444 -5.22 16.63 14.96
N ALA A 445 -6.53 16.66 15.17
CA ALA A 445 -7.50 16.88 14.08
C ALA A 445 -7.27 18.22 13.39
N ALA A 446 -6.97 19.29 14.14
CA ALA A 446 -6.64 20.60 13.58
C ALA A 446 -5.36 20.53 12.74
N GLU A 447 -4.33 19.84 13.22
CA GLU A 447 -3.05 19.66 12.54
C GLU A 447 -3.21 18.87 11.22
N ILE A 448 -4.10 17.86 11.19
CA ILE A 448 -4.48 17.15 9.96
C ILE A 448 -5.11 18.13 8.97
N VAL A 449 -6.13 18.89 9.38
CA VAL A 449 -6.83 19.84 8.50
C VAL A 449 -5.89 20.92 7.96
N GLN A 450 -4.98 21.44 8.78
CA GLN A 450 -3.97 22.41 8.37
C GLN A 450 -2.96 21.83 7.38
N THR A 451 -2.49 20.60 7.61
CA THR A 451 -1.60 19.90 6.68
C THR A 451 -2.28 19.70 5.32
N TRP A 452 -3.56 19.30 5.34
CA TRP A 452 -4.38 19.17 4.14
C TRP A 452 -4.56 20.49 3.40
N ALA A 453 -4.84 21.57 4.11
CA ALA A 453 -5.00 22.90 3.51
C ALA A 453 -3.74 23.35 2.77
N GLY A 454 -2.55 23.21 3.39
CA GLY A 454 -1.29 23.53 2.72
C GLY A 454 -1.03 22.69 1.48
N LEU A 455 -1.33 21.39 1.52
CA LEU A 455 -1.21 20.51 0.35
C LEU A 455 -2.26 20.81 -0.73
N ALA A 456 -3.43 21.34 -0.36
CA ALA A 456 -4.46 21.77 -1.28
C ALA A 456 -4.00 22.99 -2.10
N GLU A 457 -3.38 23.96 -1.44
CA GLU A 457 -2.84 25.17 -2.06
C GLU A 457 -1.79 24.84 -3.14
N THR A 458 -0.98 23.80 -2.92
CA THR A 458 0.00 23.33 -3.90
C THR A 458 -0.58 22.38 -4.95
N GLN A 459 -1.90 22.14 -4.95
CA GLN A 459 -2.56 21.14 -5.80
C GLN A 459 -1.99 19.71 -5.64
N ALA A 460 -1.42 19.41 -4.48
CA ALA A 460 -0.82 18.11 -4.18
C ALA A 460 -1.87 17.05 -3.82
N ILE A 461 -3.11 17.47 -3.56
CA ILE A 461 -4.21 16.58 -3.19
C ILE A 461 -4.24 15.39 -4.14
N GLU A 462 -4.26 15.62 -5.46
CA GLU A 462 -4.36 14.64 -6.56
C GLU A 462 -3.35 13.49 -6.53
N PHE A 463 -2.32 13.55 -5.70
CA PHE A 463 -1.27 12.53 -5.58
C PHE A 463 -1.17 11.94 -4.17
N LEU A 464 -2.07 12.36 -3.26
CA LEU A 464 -2.13 11.82 -1.91
C LEU A 464 -2.68 10.38 -1.92
N PRO A 465 -2.03 9.45 -1.19
CA PRO A 465 -2.54 8.10 -0.99
C PRO A 465 -3.94 8.07 -0.35
N SER A 466 -4.71 7.03 -0.64
CA SER A 466 -6.10 6.87 -0.17
C SER A 466 -6.27 6.94 1.35
N TYR A 467 -5.32 6.41 2.13
CA TYR A 467 -5.37 6.47 3.59
C TYR A 467 -5.32 7.90 4.14
N CYS A 468 -4.80 8.88 3.39
CA CYS A 468 -4.81 10.27 3.85
C CYS A 468 -6.25 10.77 3.97
N PHE A 469 -7.17 10.33 3.10
CA PHE A 469 -8.57 10.75 3.15
C PHE A 469 -9.31 10.15 4.35
N LEU A 470 -8.94 8.95 4.77
CA LEU A 470 -9.41 8.39 6.05
C LEU A 470 -9.04 9.32 7.22
N SER A 471 -7.80 9.83 7.26
CA SER A 471 -7.37 10.74 8.33
C SER A 471 -8.26 11.98 8.43
N LEU A 472 -8.72 12.47 7.27
CA LEU A 472 -9.58 13.63 7.17
C LEU A 472 -11.01 13.30 7.62
N ASN A 473 -11.52 12.11 7.28
CA ASN A 473 -12.79 11.60 7.81
C ASN A 473 -12.75 11.45 9.33
N LEU A 474 -11.67 10.90 9.89
CA LEU A 474 -11.48 10.77 11.35
C LEU A 474 -11.39 12.14 12.03
N ALA A 475 -10.69 13.10 11.42
CA ALA A 475 -10.61 14.47 11.93
C ALA A 475 -11.99 15.15 11.93
N ARG A 476 -12.76 14.97 10.85
CA ARG A 476 -14.15 15.45 10.75
C ARG A 476 -15.04 14.85 11.84
N GLU A 477 -14.93 13.54 12.09
CA GLU A 477 -15.70 12.86 13.13
C GLU A 477 -15.42 13.43 14.53
N VAL A 478 -14.16 13.77 14.83
CA VAL A 478 -13.82 14.43 16.10
C VAL A 478 -14.56 15.76 16.25
N TYR A 479 -14.70 16.55 15.20
CA TYR A 479 -15.45 17.81 15.28
C TYR A 479 -16.97 17.61 15.38
N THR A 480 -17.55 16.64 14.67
CA THR A 480 -19.00 16.38 14.71
C THR A 480 -19.48 15.79 16.03
N GLN A 481 -18.69 14.93 16.67
CA GLN A 481 -19.04 14.36 17.98
C GLN A 481 -19.07 15.40 19.10
N HIS A 482 -18.42 16.56 18.92
CA HIS A 482 -18.20 17.55 19.97
C HIS A 482 -18.92 18.90 19.75
N SER A 483 -19.54 19.13 18.58
CA SER A 483 -20.30 20.35 18.28
C SER A 483 -21.71 20.37 18.91
N GLY A 484 -22.10 19.31 19.61
CA GLY A 484 -23.43 19.20 20.25
C GLY A 484 -23.58 19.91 21.61
N GLY A 485 -22.59 20.66 22.10
CA GLY A 485 -22.64 21.15 23.49
C GLY A 485 -21.83 22.38 23.91
N CYS A 486 -21.24 23.18 23.02
CA CYS A 486 -20.40 24.32 23.46
C CYS A 486 -20.68 25.62 22.68
N THR A 487 -21.59 26.45 23.18
CA THR A 487 -22.02 27.74 22.60
C THR A 487 -20.98 28.87 22.67
N ASN A 488 -19.77 28.69 22.14
CA ASN A 488 -18.72 29.71 22.08
C ASN A 488 -17.81 29.52 20.86
N SER A 489 -16.90 30.48 20.62
CA SER A 489 -15.90 30.55 19.52
C SER A 489 -15.24 29.24 19.02
N GLU A 490 -15.26 28.14 19.76
CA GLU A 490 -14.79 26.85 19.23
C GLU A 490 -15.71 26.29 18.14
N ASP A 491 -16.99 26.67 18.12
CA ASP A 491 -17.98 26.25 17.13
C ASP A 491 -17.67 26.75 15.72
N TRP A 492 -17.12 27.97 15.55
CA TRP A 492 -16.81 28.49 14.22
C TRP A 492 -15.64 27.72 13.57
N TYR A 493 -14.60 27.39 14.34
CA TYR A 493 -13.45 26.66 13.83
C TYR A 493 -13.81 25.21 13.54
N ALA A 494 -14.61 24.58 14.41
CA ALA A 494 -15.14 23.24 14.17
C ALA A 494 -15.99 23.20 12.89
N MET A 495 -16.88 24.18 12.71
CA MET A 495 -17.69 24.29 11.48
C MET A 495 -16.86 24.58 10.23
N TRP A 496 -15.83 25.44 10.33
CA TRP A 496 -14.88 25.67 9.26
C TRP A 496 -14.12 24.40 8.91
N ALA A 497 -13.60 23.69 9.92
CA ALA A 497 -12.86 22.44 9.73
C ALA A 497 -13.73 21.35 9.10
N ILE A 498 -14.98 21.18 9.53
CA ILE A 498 -15.93 20.25 8.92
C ILE A 498 -16.18 20.61 7.45
N ARG A 499 -16.44 21.88 7.15
CA ARG A 499 -16.65 22.34 5.76
C ARG A 499 -15.41 22.16 4.90
N SER A 500 -14.23 22.43 5.43
CA SER A 500 -12.95 22.20 4.75
C SER A 500 -12.75 20.72 4.48
N CYS A 501 -13.02 19.85 5.46
CA CYS A 501 -13.00 18.39 5.27
C CYS A 501 -13.97 17.97 4.16
N ASP A 502 -15.22 18.44 4.20
CA ASP A 502 -16.24 18.12 3.20
C ASP A 502 -15.81 18.59 1.79
N ALA A 503 -15.21 19.77 1.67
CA ALA A 503 -14.70 20.29 0.41
C ALA A 503 -13.51 19.47 -0.14
N PHE A 504 -12.54 19.11 0.71
CA PHE A 504 -11.40 18.28 0.29
C PHE A 504 -11.81 16.84 -0.02
N LEU A 505 -12.75 16.28 0.73
CA LEU A 505 -13.36 14.99 0.43
C LEU A 505 -14.06 15.06 -0.92
N ALA A 506 -14.88 16.09 -1.17
CA ALA A 506 -15.51 16.30 -2.46
C ALA A 506 -14.48 16.40 -3.59
N GLN A 507 -13.34 17.09 -3.41
CA GLN A 507 -12.26 17.12 -4.41
C GLN A 507 -11.60 15.74 -4.62
N GLY A 508 -11.43 14.96 -3.55
CA GLY A 508 -10.97 13.56 -3.63
C GLY A 508 -11.95 12.65 -4.36
N PHE A 509 -13.26 12.85 -4.14
CA PHE A 509 -14.33 12.13 -4.83
C PHE A 509 -14.56 12.64 -6.26
N HIS A 510 -14.38 13.92 -6.58
CA HIS A 510 -14.46 14.44 -7.95
C HIS A 510 -13.34 13.90 -8.87
N ARG A 511 -12.33 13.20 -8.33
CA ARG A 511 -11.44 12.33 -9.13
C ARG A 511 -12.19 11.20 -9.85
N THR A 512 -13.43 10.88 -9.46
CA THR A 512 -14.23 9.80 -10.06
C THR A 512 -14.93 10.20 -11.35
N GLY A 513 -14.89 11.48 -11.76
CA GLY A 513 -15.51 11.91 -13.02
C GLY A 513 -17.03 11.73 -13.05
N ASP A 514 -17.70 11.72 -11.90
CA ASP A 514 -19.16 11.82 -11.84
C ASP A 514 -19.55 13.30 -11.95
N VAL A 515 -20.08 13.66 -13.13
CA VAL A 515 -21.02 14.78 -13.34
C VAL A 515 -22.41 14.18 -13.49
#